data_AF-A0A1A7QZ17-F1
#
_entry.id   AF-A0A1A7QZ17-F1
#
_cell.length_a   1.000
_cell.length_b   1.000
_cell.length_c   1.000
_cell.angle_alpha   90.00
_cell.angle_beta   90.00
_cell.angle_gamma   90.00
#
_symmetry.space_group_name_H-M   'P 1'
#
loop_
_entity.id
_entity.type
_entity.pdbx_description
1 polymer ?
#
loop_
_entity_poly.entity_id
_entity_poly.type
_entity_poly.pdbx_seq_one_letter_code
_entity_poly.pdbx_strand_id
1 'polypeptide(L)'
;MAKLKPEDIALNENIALRIKELRVKANSNQSKFAECHFVDRQLVSRWENTNDKRGVSIHTVNRFCKLVGITLTEFFDSYLFE
;
A
#
# COMPACT_ATOMS: atom_id res chain seq x y z
N MET A 1 22.69 1.70 9.21
CA MET A 1 21.66 2.28 8.30
C MET A 1 21.29 3.64 8.86
N ALA A 2 21.23 4.68 8.03
CA ALA A 2 20.78 6.00 8.49
C ALA A 2 19.35 5.89 9.05
N LYS A 3 19.06 6.60 10.14
CA LYS A 3 17.73 6.62 10.74
C LYS A 3 16.80 7.38 9.78
N LEU A 4 15.67 6.78 9.42
CA LEU A 4 14.64 7.46 8.63
C LEU A 4 14.20 8.74 9.34
N LYS A 5 14.00 9.80 8.56
CA LYS A 5 13.46 11.05 9.09
C LYS A 5 11.97 10.87 9.40
N PRO A 6 11.40 11.70 10.28
CA PRO A 6 9.96 11.69 10.55
C PRO A 6 9.11 11.84 9.29
N GLU A 7 9.53 12.68 8.33
CA GLU A 7 8.86 12.86 7.03
C GLU A 7 8.81 11.57 6.21
N ASP A 8 9.89 10.79 6.17
CA ASP A 8 9.93 9.51 5.44
C ASP A 8 9.02 8.46 6.10
N ILE A 9 8.94 8.47 7.44
CA ILE A 9 8.06 7.58 8.20
C ILE A 9 6.60 7.90 7.92
N ALA A 10 6.23 9.19 7.97
CA ALA A 10 4.88 9.64 7.66
C ALA A 10 4.47 9.28 6.22
N LEU A 11 5.37 9.46 5.24
CA LEU A 11 5.11 9.06 3.86
C LEU A 11 4.86 7.54 3.74
N ASN A 12 5.67 6.72 4.40
CA ASN A 12 5.49 5.27 4.41
C ASN A 12 4.15 4.85 5.01
N GLU A 13 3.74 5.49 6.10
CA GLU A 13 2.44 5.27 6.75
C GLU A 13 1.29 5.66 5.82
N ASN A 14 1.37 6.82 5.16
CA ASN A 14 0.36 7.28 4.20
C ASN A 14 0.21 6.34 3.00
N ILE A 15 1.31 5.81 2.48
CA ILE A 15 1.28 4.79 1.41
C ILE A 15 0.60 3.51 1.91
N ALA A 16 0.93 3.02 3.10
CA ALA A 16 0.31 1.81 3.67
C ALA A 16 -1.19 1.99 3.91
N LEU A 17 -1.60 3.16 4.41
CA LEU A 17 -3.01 3.55 4.57
C LEU A 17 -3.74 3.60 3.23
N ARG A 18 -3.12 4.18 2.18
CA ARG A 18 -3.70 4.26 0.85
C ARG A 18 -3.89 2.88 0.21
N ILE A 19 -2.91 1.97 0.35
CA ILE A 19 -3.04 0.57 -0.09
C ILE A 19 -4.23 -0.08 0.60
N LYS A 20 -4.32 0.08 1.94
CA LYS A 20 -5.42 -0.49 2.73
C LYS A 20 -6.77 0.05 2.28
N GLU A 21 -6.91 1.35 2.05
CA GLU A 21 -8.13 1.99 1.59
C GLU A 21 -8.61 1.41 0.25
N LEU A 22 -7.72 1.39 -0.75
CA LEU A 22 -8.02 0.88 -2.09
C LEU A 22 -8.31 -0.62 -2.06
N ARG A 23 -7.58 -1.37 -1.25
CA ARG A 23 -7.82 -2.80 -1.05
C ARG A 23 -9.19 -3.04 -0.42
N VAL A 24 -9.62 -2.27 0.60
CA VAL A 24 -10.99 -2.36 1.17
C VAL A 24 -12.06 -2.09 0.11
N LYS A 25 -11.86 -1.08 -0.75
CA LYS A 25 -12.78 -0.74 -1.84
C LYS A 25 -12.92 -1.87 -2.86
N ALA A 26 -11.82 -2.55 -3.18
CA ALA A 26 -11.83 -3.72 -4.07
C ALA A 26 -12.39 -4.97 -3.37
N ASN A 27 -11.96 -5.24 -2.13
CA ASN A 27 -12.40 -6.36 -1.30
C ASN A 27 -12.16 -6.10 0.20
N SER A 28 -13.20 -6.23 1.01
CA SER A 28 -13.14 -5.97 2.46
C SER A 28 -12.22 -6.94 3.22
N ASN A 29 -11.95 -8.13 2.69
CA ASN A 29 -11.16 -9.17 3.35
C ASN A 29 -9.80 -9.37 2.64
N GLN A 30 -8.69 -9.23 3.38
CA GLN A 30 -7.34 -9.41 2.85
C GLN A 30 -7.09 -10.81 2.25
N SER A 31 -7.61 -11.87 2.86
CA SER A 31 -7.46 -13.24 2.34
C SER A 31 -8.19 -13.38 1.00
N LYS A 32 -9.40 -12.83 0.89
CA LYS A 32 -10.17 -12.85 -0.36
C LYS A 32 -9.50 -12.01 -1.44
N PHE A 33 -8.99 -10.82 -1.09
CA PHE A 33 -8.21 -10.01 -2.02
C PHE A 33 -6.99 -10.78 -2.54
N ALA A 34 -6.25 -11.42 -1.64
CA ALA A 34 -5.06 -12.20 -1.97
C ALA A 34 -5.39 -13.36 -2.92
N GLU A 35 -6.47 -14.08 -2.65
CA GLU A 35 -6.98 -15.16 -3.49
C GLU A 35 -7.42 -14.67 -4.88
N CYS A 36 -8.23 -13.61 -4.94
CA CYS A 36 -8.72 -13.04 -6.21
C CYS A 36 -7.60 -12.57 -7.14
N HIS A 37 -6.49 -12.09 -6.56
CA HIS A 37 -5.36 -11.53 -7.30
C HIS A 37 -4.14 -12.46 -7.36
N PHE A 38 -4.26 -13.72 -6.91
CA PHE A 38 -3.17 -14.70 -6.86
C PHE A 38 -1.89 -14.16 -6.19
N VAL A 39 -2.06 -13.38 -5.11
CA VAL A 39 -0.95 -12.87 -4.30
C VAL A 39 -0.95 -13.51 -2.92
N ASP A 40 0.19 -13.49 -2.24
CA ASP A 40 0.32 -14.03 -0.89
C ASP A 40 -0.37 -13.09 0.14
N ARG A 41 -1.16 -13.65 1.06
CA ARG A 41 -1.86 -12.86 2.09
C ARG A 41 -0.89 -12.11 3.02
N GLN A 42 0.24 -12.71 3.37
CA GLN A 42 1.26 -12.05 4.20
C GLN A 42 1.89 -10.88 3.45
N LEU A 43 2.02 -10.98 2.12
CA LEU A 43 2.48 -9.87 1.29
C LEU A 43 1.51 -8.68 1.37
N VAL A 44 0.20 -8.93 1.25
CA VAL A 44 -0.83 -7.89 1.43
C VAL A 44 -0.77 -7.29 2.83
N SER A 45 -0.64 -8.12 3.86
CA SER A 45 -0.48 -7.65 5.25
C SER A 45 0.74 -6.75 5.42
N ARG A 46 1.86 -7.08 4.79
CA ARG A 46 3.08 -6.25 4.81
C ARG A 46 2.89 -4.92 4.11
N TRP A 47 2.14 -4.88 3.00
CA TRP A 47 1.89 -3.63 2.27
C TRP A 47 1.06 -2.62 3.05
N GLU A 48 0.14 -3.11 3.88
CA GLU A 48 -0.79 -2.29 4.67
C GLU A 48 -0.29 -2.03 6.10
N ASN A 49 0.93 -2.46 6.43
CA ASN A 49 1.47 -2.38 7.78
C ASN A 49 2.02 -0.98 8.07
N THR A 50 1.30 -0.21 8.89
CA THR A 50 1.73 1.13 9.34
C THR A 50 2.74 1.08 10.50
N ASN A 51 2.94 -0.07 11.14
CA ASN A 51 3.86 -0.20 12.27
C ASN A 51 5.30 -0.53 11.84
N ASP A 52 5.52 -0.85 10.56
CA ASP A 52 6.84 -1.17 10.03
C ASP A 52 7.44 0.05 9.33
N LYS A 53 8.67 0.42 9.73
CA LYS A 53 9.42 1.55 9.16
C LYS A 53 9.98 1.26 7.77
N ARG A 54 9.91 0.03 7.28
CA ARG A 54 10.50 -0.38 5.99
C ARG A 54 9.80 0.25 4.78
N GLY A 55 8.54 0.67 4.92
CA GLY A 55 7.75 1.19 3.81
C GLY A 55 7.56 0.18 2.67
N VAL A 56 7.03 0.66 1.55
CA VAL A 56 6.93 -0.12 0.30
C VAL A 56 7.62 0.62 -0.83
N SER A 57 8.28 -0.11 -1.71
CA SER A 57 8.93 0.48 -2.88
C SER A 57 7.91 0.94 -3.92
N ILE A 58 8.28 1.92 -4.74
CA ILE A 58 7.44 2.39 -5.85
C ILE A 58 7.08 1.27 -6.83
N HIS A 59 7.95 0.27 -7.02
CA HIS A 59 7.66 -0.90 -7.84
C HIS A 59 6.53 -1.77 -7.25
N THR A 60 6.48 -1.88 -5.92
CA THR A 60 5.39 -2.56 -5.22
C THR A 60 4.10 -1.77 -5.32
N VAL A 61 4.13 -0.45 -5.13
CA VAL A 61 2.97 0.42 -5.33
C VAL A 61 2.42 0.28 -6.75
N ASN A 62 3.29 0.34 -7.77
CA ASN A 62 2.89 0.17 -9.17
C ASN A 62 2.26 -1.20 -9.45
N ARG A 63 2.82 -2.28 -8.87
CA ARG A 63 2.22 -3.62 -8.97
C ARG A 63 0.84 -3.65 -8.34
N PHE A 64 0.69 -3.09 -7.14
CA PHE A 64 -0.60 -2.98 -6.47
C PHE A 64 -1.62 -2.20 -7.32
N CYS A 65 -1.23 -1.07 -7.91
CA CYS A 65 -2.08 -0.28 -8.80
C CYS A 65 -2.64 -1.13 -9.96
N LYS A 66 -1.79 -1.95 -10.58
CA LYS A 66 -2.22 -2.89 -11.63
C LYS A 66 -3.19 -3.96 -11.13
N LEU A 67 -3.07 -4.42 -9.89
CA LEU A 67 -4.00 -5.40 -9.31
C LEU A 67 -5.40 -4.80 -9.16
N VAL A 68 -5.49 -3.54 -8.71
CA VAL A 68 -6.77 -2.86 -8.48
C VAL A 68 -7.27 -2.05 -9.68
N GLY A 69 -6.54 -2.04 -10.79
CA GLY A 69 -6.96 -1.41 -12.05
C GLY A 69 -6.84 0.11 -12.09
N ILE A 70 -5.91 0.70 -11.34
CA ILE A 70 -5.64 2.15 -11.34
C ILE A 70 -4.22 2.48 -11.80
N THR A 71 -3.96 3.75 -12.08
CA THR A 71 -2.65 4.33 -12.36
C THR A 71 -1.92 4.75 -11.08
N LEU A 72 -0.61 4.96 -11.18
CA LEU A 72 0.17 5.55 -10.08
C LEU A 72 -0.30 6.97 -9.73
N THR A 73 -0.75 7.74 -10.73
CA THR A 73 -1.28 9.08 -10.50
C THR A 73 -2.53 9.04 -9.64
N GLU A 74 -3.49 8.18 -9.97
CA GLU A 74 -4.72 7.99 -9.16
C GLU A 74 -4.43 7.42 -7.76
N PHE A 75 -3.35 6.64 -7.62
CA PHE A 75 -2.92 6.18 -6.30
C PHE A 75 -2.54 7.34 -5.38
N PHE A 76 -1.72 8.28 -5.89
CA PHE A 76 -1.26 9.45 -5.14
C PHE A 76 -2.24 10.63 -5.14
N ASP A 77 -3.31 10.57 -5.91
CA ASP A 77 -4.43 11.50 -5.85
C ASP A 77 -5.31 11.22 -4.61
N SER A 78 -4.83 11.67 -3.45
CA SER A 78 -5.46 11.48 -2.15
C SER A 78 -5.02 12.58 -1.17
N TYR A 79 -5.92 12.97 -0.27
CA TYR A 79 -5.64 13.90 0.83
C TYR A 79 -4.49 13.45 1.75
N LEU A 80 -4.11 12.16 1.69
CA LEU A 80 -2.95 11.61 2.40
C LEU A 80 -1.60 12.13 1.85
N PHE A 81 -1.59 12.82 0.70
CA PHE A 81 -0.38 13.30 0.03
C PHE A 81 -0.37 14.81 -0.22
N GLU A 82 -1.27 15.55 0.45
CA GLU A 82 -1.34 17.02 0.43
C GLU A 82 -0.40 17.70 1.44
#